data_AF-A0A3P7L221-F1
#
_entry.id   AF-A0A3P7L221-F1
#
_cell.length_a   1.000
_cell.length_b   1.000
_cell.length_c   1.000
_cell.angle_alpha   90.00
_cell.angle_beta   90.00
_cell.angle_gamma   90.00
#
_symmetry.space_group_name_H-M   'P 1'
#
loop_
_entity.id
_entity.type
_entity.pdbx_description
1 polymer ?
#
loop_
_entity_poly.entity_id
_entity_poly.type
_entity_poly.pdbx_seq_one_letter_code
_entity_poly.pdbx_strand_id
1 'polypeptide(L)'
;MLSLKVVSRRIAEKGTVVLPDDLGKDGQKLADDASIFDVYIPLPGENASYVKNYVCEWYQEMLKEDGLSYSSFSSLEDRFALGETSRAMLICPKDVEWKFMRYSEARAHLQNGITTRAIDESKMVGDLMALQVQFSLPSGCYATVALRQITGTDMGKRSMKSFNLFYARDFIFLALSVCRLKLNQQGMALFTWKRMSKKPHLK
;
A
#
# COMPACT_ATOMS: atom_id res chain seq x y z
N MET A 1 2.80 9.81 9.91
CA MET A 1 1.86 8.96 10.68
C MET A 1 0.49 9.64 10.83
N LEU A 2 0.44 10.94 11.15
CA LEU A 2 -0.79 11.72 11.29
C LEU A 2 -1.73 11.63 10.07
N SER A 3 -1.20 11.76 8.85
CA SER A 3 -2.00 11.64 7.62
C SER A 3 -2.71 10.28 7.47
N LEU A 4 -2.08 9.17 7.86
CA LEU A 4 -2.73 7.85 7.83
C LEU A 4 -3.86 7.75 8.86
N LYS A 5 -3.70 8.36 10.05
CA LYS A 5 -4.76 8.44 11.06
C LYS A 5 -5.95 9.25 10.54
N VAL A 6 -5.69 10.40 9.93
CA VAL A 6 -6.70 11.26 9.31
C VAL A 6 -7.46 10.53 8.20
N VAL A 7 -6.75 9.86 7.28
CA VAL A 7 -7.39 9.06 6.23
C VAL A 7 -8.26 7.95 6.83
N SER A 8 -7.75 7.23 7.85
CA SER A 8 -8.52 6.19 8.52
C SER A 8 -9.78 6.72 9.19
N ARG A 9 -9.69 7.87 9.86
CA ARG A 9 -10.84 8.56 10.49
C ARG A 9 -11.84 9.02 9.43
N ARG A 10 -11.36 9.60 8.33
CA ARG A 10 -12.19 10.07 7.20
C ARG A 10 -13.02 8.95 6.60
N ILE A 11 -12.41 7.79 6.35
CA ILE A 11 -13.11 6.63 5.80
C ILE A 11 -14.10 6.06 6.83
N ALA A 12 -13.73 5.99 8.11
CA ALA A 12 -14.58 5.46 9.17
C ALA A 12 -15.82 6.33 9.43
N GLU A 13 -15.67 7.65 9.49
CA GLU A 13 -16.77 8.57 9.84
C GLU A 13 -17.66 8.94 8.65
N LYS A 14 -17.09 8.98 7.45
CA LYS A 14 -17.75 9.58 6.27
C LYS A 14 -17.77 8.66 5.05
N GLY A 15 -17.18 7.47 5.14
CA GLY A 15 -17.15 6.49 4.04
C GLY A 15 -16.32 6.94 2.84
N THR A 16 -16.62 6.36 1.67
CA THR A 16 -15.90 6.58 0.40
C THR A 16 -16.67 7.47 -0.57
N VAL A 17 -17.45 8.43 -0.05
CA VAL A 17 -18.12 9.46 -0.86
C VAL A 17 -17.33 10.75 -0.81
N VAL A 18 -17.36 11.55 -1.88
CA VAL A 18 -16.77 12.90 -1.90
C VAL A 18 -17.66 13.84 -1.08
N LEU A 19 -17.04 14.67 -0.26
CA LEU A 19 -17.71 15.70 0.53
C LEU A 19 -17.45 17.10 -0.05
N PRO A 20 -18.36 18.06 0.16
CA PRO A 20 -18.19 19.44 -0.32
C PRO A 20 -16.95 20.19 0.19
N ASP A 21 -16.30 19.67 1.25
CA ASP A 21 -15.11 20.26 1.88
C ASP A 21 -13.87 19.38 1.66
N ASP A 22 -13.97 18.34 0.85
CA ASP A 22 -12.82 17.58 0.38
C ASP A 22 -11.99 18.41 -0.60
N LEU A 23 -10.67 18.24 -0.50
CA LEU A 23 -9.71 19.01 -1.28
C LEU A 23 -9.11 18.16 -2.39
N GLY A 24 -8.85 18.80 -3.53
CA GLY A 24 -8.04 18.25 -4.60
C GLY A 24 -6.54 18.41 -4.34
N LYS A 25 -5.74 17.91 -5.29
CA LYS A 25 -4.26 17.96 -5.22
C LYS A 25 -3.71 19.38 -5.11
N ASP A 26 -4.42 20.35 -5.67
CA ASP A 26 -4.10 21.78 -5.65
C ASP A 26 -4.47 22.47 -4.33
N GLY A 27 -5.09 21.76 -3.40
CA GLY A 27 -5.56 22.31 -2.13
C GLY A 27 -6.88 23.07 -2.21
N GLN A 28 -7.56 23.01 -3.36
CA GLN A 28 -8.88 23.63 -3.58
C GLN A 28 -10.00 22.60 -3.43
N LYS A 29 -11.23 23.10 -3.24
CA LYS A 29 -12.41 22.23 -3.14
C LYS A 29 -12.67 21.51 -4.46
N LEU A 30 -13.07 20.26 -4.37
CA LEU A 30 -13.42 19.45 -5.53
C LEU A 30 -14.75 19.90 -6.16
N ALA A 31 -14.89 19.65 -7.46
CA ALA A 31 -16.15 19.82 -8.18
C ALA A 31 -17.17 18.75 -7.78
N ASP A 32 -18.45 19.02 -8.03
CA ASP A 32 -19.56 18.14 -7.64
C ASP A 32 -19.52 16.75 -8.31
N ASP A 33 -18.87 16.63 -9.46
CA ASP A 33 -18.70 15.38 -10.23
C ASP A 33 -17.37 14.66 -9.96
N ALA A 34 -16.59 15.13 -8.99
CA ALA A 34 -15.29 14.54 -8.65
C ALA A 34 -15.41 13.12 -8.09
N SER A 35 -14.34 12.34 -8.27
CA SER A 35 -14.23 11.00 -7.74
C SER A 35 -13.59 11.00 -6.35
N ILE A 36 -13.86 9.94 -5.57
CA ILE A 36 -13.18 9.70 -4.29
C ILE A 36 -11.65 9.58 -4.43
N PHE A 37 -11.17 9.23 -5.63
CA PHE A 37 -9.74 9.16 -5.95
C PHE A 37 -9.10 10.53 -6.20
N ASP A 38 -9.91 11.58 -6.38
CA ASP A 38 -9.44 12.96 -6.55
C ASP A 38 -9.28 13.68 -5.20
N VAL A 39 -9.67 13.03 -4.10
CA VAL A 39 -9.52 13.58 -2.74
C VAL A 39 -8.07 13.46 -2.25
N TYR A 40 -7.51 14.59 -1.86
CA TYR A 40 -6.19 14.72 -1.27
C TYR A 40 -6.29 15.22 0.17
N ILE A 41 -5.47 14.63 1.03
CA ILE A 41 -5.33 15.03 2.43
C ILE A 41 -4.08 15.92 2.54
N PRO A 42 -4.21 17.18 2.99
CA PRO A 42 -3.07 18.04 3.24
C PRO A 42 -2.19 17.43 4.32
N LEU A 43 -0.87 17.59 4.22
CA LEU A 43 0.04 17.23 5.30
C LEU A 43 0.13 18.37 6.32
N PRO A 44 0.32 18.07 7.62
CA PRO A 44 0.48 19.12 8.62
C PRO A 44 1.76 19.91 8.34
N GLY A 45 1.63 21.23 8.26
CA GLY A 45 2.69 22.19 7.91
C GLY A 45 2.09 23.53 7.46
N GLU A 46 2.94 24.50 7.13
CA GLU A 46 2.49 25.82 6.69
C GLU A 46 2.25 25.83 5.17
N ASN A 47 1.02 25.51 4.76
CA ASN A 47 0.59 25.53 3.35
C ASN A 47 -0.43 26.64 3.11
N ALA A 48 0.06 27.87 2.92
CA ALA A 48 -0.76 29.07 2.73
C ALA A 48 -1.74 28.99 1.53
N SER A 49 -1.51 28.07 0.59
CA SER A 49 -2.36 27.88 -0.60
C SER A 49 -3.58 26.98 -0.37
N TYR A 50 -3.65 26.24 0.74
CA TYR A 50 -4.72 25.27 0.97
C TYR A 50 -5.92 25.94 1.65
N VAL A 51 -7.12 25.65 1.15
CA VAL A 51 -8.35 26.08 1.80
C VAL A 51 -8.52 25.30 3.10
N LYS A 52 -8.82 26.01 4.19
CA LYS A 52 -9.06 25.39 5.49
C LYS A 52 -10.31 24.49 5.40
N ASN A 53 -10.16 23.23 5.79
CA ASN A 53 -11.24 22.25 5.82
C ASN A 53 -11.28 21.52 7.18
N TYR A 54 -12.23 20.59 7.33
CA TYR A 54 -12.39 19.77 8.54
C TYR A 54 -11.11 19.00 8.96
N VAL A 55 -10.20 18.69 8.03
CA VAL A 55 -8.94 17.99 8.33
C VAL A 55 -8.03 18.86 9.21
N CYS A 56 -8.06 20.18 9.04
CA CYS A 56 -7.25 21.10 9.84
C CYS A 56 -7.57 20.98 11.35
N GLU A 57 -8.84 20.80 11.68
CA GLU A 57 -9.32 20.64 13.06
C GLU A 57 -8.86 19.31 13.64
N TRP A 58 -8.94 18.22 12.87
CA TRP A 58 -8.45 16.91 13.31
C TRP A 58 -6.95 16.90 13.53
N TYR A 59 -6.17 17.58 12.68
CA TYR A 59 -4.74 17.75 12.95
C TYR A 59 -4.50 18.56 14.21
N GLN A 60 -5.26 19.64 14.45
CA GLN A 60 -5.09 20.43 15.67
C GLN A 60 -5.40 19.61 16.93
N GLU A 61 -6.44 18.78 16.90
CA GLU A 61 -6.77 17.83 17.96
C GLU A 61 -5.63 16.84 18.21
N MET A 62 -5.19 16.13 17.16
CA MET A 62 -4.12 15.13 17.26
C MET A 62 -2.78 15.73 17.68
N LEU A 63 -2.45 16.95 17.25
CA LEU A 63 -1.23 17.64 17.66
C LEU A 63 -1.27 18.04 19.13
N LYS A 64 -2.43 18.51 19.62
CA LYS A 64 -2.61 18.87 21.03
C LYS A 64 -2.45 17.67 21.96
N GLU A 65 -2.89 16.48 21.56
CA GLU A 65 -2.67 15.22 22.31
C GLU A 65 -1.17 14.97 22.56
N ASP A 66 -0.33 15.33 21.60
CA ASP A 66 1.13 15.18 21.67
C ASP A 66 1.83 16.45 22.23
N GLY A 67 1.07 17.47 22.67
CA GLY A 67 1.61 18.74 23.17
C GLY A 67 2.24 19.64 22.09
N LEU A 68 1.91 19.40 20.82
CA LEU A 68 2.42 20.11 19.65
C LEU A 68 1.41 21.12 19.10
N SER A 69 1.91 22.09 18.33
CA SER A 69 1.10 23.06 17.59
C SER A 69 1.59 23.19 16.14
N TYR A 70 0.81 23.87 15.29
CA TYR A 70 1.25 24.16 13.91
C TYR A 70 2.54 24.97 13.86
N SER A 71 2.76 25.89 14.81
CA SER A 71 4.01 26.65 14.94
C SER A 71 5.23 25.79 15.29
N SER A 72 5.02 24.56 15.78
CA SER A 72 6.12 23.60 15.98
C SER A 72 6.74 23.17 14.63
N PHE A 73 5.99 23.25 13.52
CA PHE A 73 6.46 22.86 12.19
C PHE A 73 7.26 23.96 11.47
N SER A 74 7.01 25.24 11.75
CA SER A 74 7.75 26.35 11.12
C SER A 74 9.26 26.30 11.40
N SER A 75 9.68 25.71 12.53
CA SER A 75 11.11 25.50 12.84
C SER A 75 11.74 24.31 12.10
N LEU A 76 10.92 23.39 11.58
CA LEU A 76 11.36 22.24 10.78
C LEU A 76 11.50 22.61 9.30
N GLU A 77 10.68 23.54 8.80
CA GLU A 77 10.72 23.98 7.40
C GLU A 77 12.06 24.63 7.01
N ASP A 78 12.70 25.36 7.93
CA ASP A 78 14.02 25.96 7.72
C ASP A 78 15.14 24.91 7.56
N ARG A 79 14.93 23.69 8.05
CA ARG A 79 15.94 22.60 8.07
C ARG A 79 15.62 21.44 7.13
N PHE A 80 14.36 21.34 6.69
CA PHE A 80 13.89 20.23 5.88
C PHE A 80 12.98 20.77 4.77
N ALA A 81 13.39 20.60 3.51
CA ALA A 81 12.51 20.84 2.37
C ALA A 81 11.32 19.88 2.45
N LEU A 82 10.16 20.39 2.88
CA LEU A 82 8.91 19.64 2.87
C LEU A 82 8.47 19.48 1.41
N GLY A 83 8.87 18.38 0.78
CA GLY A 83 8.70 18.18 -0.66
C GLY A 83 7.23 18.08 -1.10
N GLU A 84 6.48 17.11 -0.57
CA GLU A 84 5.05 16.96 -0.86
C GLU A 84 4.23 17.60 0.25
N THR A 85 3.24 18.41 -0.12
CA THR A 85 2.38 19.18 0.78
C THR A 85 1.01 18.54 1.00
N SER A 86 0.67 17.53 0.20
CA SER A 86 -0.53 16.71 0.34
C SER A 86 -0.29 15.27 -0.12
N ARG A 87 -1.23 14.39 0.19
CA ARG A 87 -1.23 12.99 -0.26
C ARG A 87 -2.61 12.60 -0.76
N ALA A 88 -2.67 11.84 -1.85
CA ALA A 88 -3.91 11.22 -2.30
C ALA A 88 -4.48 10.34 -1.19
N MET A 89 -5.79 10.44 -0.94
CA MET A 89 -6.47 9.64 0.06
C MET A 89 -6.57 8.17 -0.35
N LEU A 90 -6.97 7.94 -1.60
CA LEU A 90 -7.07 6.61 -2.21
C LEU A 90 -6.27 6.58 -3.50
N ILE A 91 -5.73 5.41 -3.82
CA ILE A 91 -4.92 5.20 -5.02
C ILE A 91 -5.45 3.99 -5.74
N CYS A 92 -5.79 4.18 -7.01
CA CYS A 92 -6.15 3.09 -7.91
C CYS A 92 -4.88 2.63 -8.66
N PRO A 93 -4.39 1.40 -8.43
CA PRO A 93 -3.29 0.84 -9.21
C PRO A 93 -3.68 0.75 -10.69
N LYS A 94 -2.71 0.97 -11.59
CA LYS A 94 -2.91 0.83 -13.03
C LYS A 94 -2.35 -0.49 -13.52
N ASP A 95 -2.74 -0.90 -14.74
CA ASP A 95 -2.19 -2.07 -15.44
C ASP A 95 -2.24 -3.34 -14.59
N VAL A 96 -3.39 -3.56 -13.94
CA VAL A 96 -3.58 -4.69 -13.03
C VAL A 96 -3.78 -5.96 -13.83
N GLU A 97 -2.81 -6.86 -13.75
CA GLU A 97 -2.88 -8.20 -14.35
C GLU A 97 -2.67 -9.24 -13.26
N TRP A 98 -3.36 -10.37 -13.37
CA TRP A 98 -3.17 -11.47 -12.44
C TRP A 98 -3.35 -12.82 -13.12
N LYS A 99 -2.65 -13.83 -12.61
CA LYS A 99 -2.85 -15.22 -13.02
C LYS A 99 -2.61 -16.20 -11.89
N PHE A 100 -3.36 -17.29 -11.89
CA PHE A 100 -3.05 -18.45 -11.06
C PHE A 100 -2.04 -19.33 -11.76
N MET A 101 -0.98 -19.70 -11.06
CA MET A 101 0.04 -20.62 -11.55
C MET A 101 0.05 -21.86 -10.67
N ARG A 102 0.15 -23.04 -11.28
CA ARG A 102 0.37 -24.28 -10.53
C ARG A 102 1.84 -24.62 -10.51
N TYR A 103 2.30 -25.33 -9.50
CA TYR A 103 3.69 -25.75 -9.43
C TYR A 103 3.83 -26.98 -8.52
N SER A 104 4.87 -27.77 -8.76
CA SER A 104 5.10 -29.02 -8.02
C SER A 104 6.06 -28.84 -6.84
N GLU A 105 7.07 -27.99 -7.00
CA GLU A 105 8.13 -27.83 -6.01
C GLU A 105 7.98 -26.56 -5.15
N ALA A 106 7.81 -26.74 -3.84
CA ALA A 106 7.72 -25.65 -2.86
C ALA A 106 8.77 -24.53 -3.04
N ARG A 107 10.02 -24.91 -3.33
CA ARG A 107 11.16 -23.98 -3.44
C ARG A 107 11.41 -23.45 -4.86
N ALA A 108 10.68 -23.92 -5.87
CA ALA A 108 10.86 -23.49 -7.25
C ALA A 108 10.65 -21.99 -7.43
N HIS A 109 11.60 -21.26 -8.02
CA HIS A 109 11.39 -19.84 -8.30
C HIS A 109 10.27 -19.69 -9.35
N LEU A 110 9.24 -18.90 -9.04
CA LEU A 110 8.13 -18.64 -9.96
C LEU A 110 8.29 -17.31 -10.69
N GLN A 111 9.32 -16.54 -10.33
CA GLN A 111 9.70 -15.30 -11.00
C GLN A 111 11.22 -15.19 -11.07
N ASN A 112 11.67 -14.47 -12.09
CA ASN A 112 13.06 -14.14 -12.26
C ASN A 112 13.49 -13.16 -11.16
N GLY A 113 14.53 -13.53 -10.42
CA GLY A 113 15.24 -12.64 -9.53
C GLY A 113 16.46 -12.05 -10.23
N ILE A 114 17.29 -11.34 -9.46
CA ILE A 114 18.57 -10.79 -9.95
C ILE A 114 19.53 -11.92 -10.33
N THR A 115 19.56 -13.00 -9.54
CA THR A 115 20.46 -14.15 -9.71
C THR A 115 19.72 -15.47 -9.98
N THR A 116 18.40 -15.47 -9.86
CA THR A 116 17.57 -16.68 -9.96
C THR A 116 16.67 -16.62 -11.19
N ARG A 117 16.45 -17.77 -11.83
CA ARG A 117 15.52 -17.88 -12.96
C ARG A 117 14.25 -18.59 -12.54
N ALA A 118 13.13 -18.12 -13.05
CA ALA A 118 11.85 -18.77 -12.89
C ALA A 118 11.87 -20.17 -13.54
N ILE A 119 11.04 -21.07 -13.03
CA ILE A 119 10.69 -22.28 -13.75
C ILE A 119 9.97 -21.92 -15.04
N ASP A 120 10.17 -22.76 -16.05
CA ASP A 120 9.47 -22.66 -17.32
C ASP A 120 7.95 -22.78 -17.10
N GLU A 121 7.16 -22.01 -17.85
CA GLU A 121 5.70 -22.07 -17.78
C GLU A 121 5.15 -23.46 -18.11
N SER A 122 5.83 -24.21 -18.99
CA SER A 122 5.51 -25.62 -19.29
C SER A 122 5.62 -26.54 -18.06
N LYS A 123 6.41 -26.15 -17.06
CA LYS A 123 6.60 -26.87 -15.79
C LYS A 123 5.68 -26.35 -14.68
N MET A 124 4.79 -25.40 -14.96
CA MET A 124 3.82 -24.87 -14.00
C MET A 124 2.61 -25.81 -13.84
N VAL A 125 2.89 -27.07 -13.49
CA VAL A 125 1.92 -28.11 -13.20
C VAL A 125 2.16 -28.60 -11.77
N GLY A 126 1.08 -28.93 -11.06
CA GLY A 126 1.16 -29.51 -9.71
C GLY A 126 0.01 -29.12 -8.78
N ASP A 127 0.09 -29.64 -7.56
CA ASP A 127 -0.92 -29.45 -6.51
C ASP A 127 -0.79 -28.11 -5.78
N LEU A 128 0.38 -27.48 -5.88
CA LEU A 128 0.65 -26.17 -5.28
C LEU A 128 0.14 -25.08 -6.23
N MET A 129 -0.41 -24.01 -5.67
CA MET A 129 -1.01 -22.91 -6.44
C MET A 129 -0.37 -21.59 -6.03
N ALA A 130 -0.21 -20.69 -6.98
CA ALA A 130 0.38 -19.39 -6.77
C ALA A 130 -0.50 -18.32 -7.40
N LEU A 131 -0.60 -17.15 -6.77
CA LEU A 131 -1.23 -15.97 -7.37
C LEU A 131 -0.11 -15.01 -7.78
N GLN A 132 0.04 -14.79 -9.08
CA GLN A 132 0.85 -13.71 -9.60
C GLN A 132 -0.03 -12.48 -9.81
N VAL A 133 0.43 -11.33 -9.34
CA VAL A 133 -0.23 -10.04 -9.54
C VAL A 133 0.82 -9.03 -10.01
N GLN A 134 0.49 -8.31 -11.07
CA GLN A 134 1.25 -7.21 -11.64
C GLN A 134 0.39 -5.96 -11.56
N PHE A 135 0.97 -4.85 -11.14
CA PHE A 135 0.30 -3.54 -11.19
C PHE A 135 1.32 -2.41 -11.10
N SER A 136 0.93 -1.26 -11.63
CA SER A 136 1.69 -0.02 -11.59
C SER A 136 1.21 0.86 -10.44
N LEU A 137 2.14 1.45 -9.69
CA LEU A 137 1.84 2.40 -8.62
C LEU A 137 2.53 3.75 -8.85
N PRO A 138 1.92 4.87 -8.43
CA PRO A 138 2.61 6.15 -8.37
C PRO A 138 3.82 6.11 -7.42
N SER A 139 4.74 7.06 -7.61
CA SER A 139 5.88 7.24 -6.70
C SER A 139 5.40 7.46 -5.25
N GLY A 140 6.16 6.95 -4.28
CA GLY A 140 5.84 7.12 -2.86
C GLY A 140 4.73 6.19 -2.33
N CYS A 141 4.20 5.28 -3.16
CA CYS A 141 3.19 4.31 -2.77
C CYS A 141 3.79 2.97 -2.33
N TYR A 142 3.14 2.29 -1.39
CA TYR A 142 3.59 1.01 -0.87
C TYR A 142 2.75 -0.13 -1.45
N ALA A 143 3.39 -1.00 -2.23
CA ALA A 143 2.75 -2.19 -2.77
C ALA A 143 2.19 -3.15 -1.70
N THR A 144 2.79 -3.17 -0.51
CA THR A 144 2.28 -3.95 0.63
C THR A 144 0.91 -3.47 1.10
N VAL A 145 0.55 -2.19 0.91
CA VAL A 145 -0.78 -1.68 1.23
C VAL A 145 -1.80 -2.19 0.22
N ALA A 146 -1.46 -2.18 -1.08
CA ALA A 146 -2.31 -2.76 -2.12
C ALA A 146 -2.52 -4.27 -1.92
N LEU A 147 -1.44 -5.00 -1.62
CA LEU A 147 -1.51 -6.43 -1.32
C LEU A 147 -2.37 -6.69 -0.08
N ARG A 148 -2.23 -5.92 1.00
CA ARG A 148 -3.10 -6.05 2.18
C ARG A 148 -4.59 -5.95 1.83
N GLN A 149 -4.96 -5.09 0.87
CA GLN A 149 -6.36 -4.99 0.42
C GLN A 149 -6.81 -6.22 -0.37
N ILE A 150 -5.94 -6.78 -1.22
CA ILE A 150 -6.23 -8.00 -1.98
C ILE A 150 -6.37 -9.21 -1.04
N THR A 151 -5.50 -9.31 -0.03
CA THR A 151 -5.40 -10.51 0.82
C THR A 151 -6.26 -10.45 2.07
N GLY A 152 -6.68 -9.25 2.50
CA GLY A 152 -7.38 -9.04 3.76
C GLY A 152 -6.53 -9.28 5.01
N THR A 153 -5.21 -9.45 4.88
CA THR A 153 -4.32 -9.83 5.99
C THR A 153 -3.39 -8.69 6.40
N ASP A 154 -3.09 -8.57 7.70
CA ASP A 154 -2.05 -7.64 8.17
C ASP A 154 -0.68 -8.03 7.59
N MET A 155 0.04 -7.06 7.04
CA MET A 155 1.37 -7.22 6.44
C MET A 155 2.47 -6.52 7.25
N GLY A 156 2.20 -6.17 8.52
CA GLY A 156 3.21 -5.64 9.43
C GLY A 156 4.37 -6.63 9.67
N LYS A 157 5.56 -6.13 10.07
CA LYS A 157 6.77 -6.97 10.26
C LYS A 157 6.53 -8.20 11.14
N ARG A 158 5.75 -8.08 12.22
CA ARG A 158 5.39 -9.18 13.12
C ARG A 158 4.48 -10.19 12.44
N SER A 159 3.44 -9.73 11.74
CA SER A 159 2.56 -10.59 10.95
C SER A 159 3.35 -11.31 9.86
N MET A 160 4.22 -10.61 9.13
CA MET A 160 5.06 -11.19 8.07
C MET A 160 6.10 -12.20 8.59
N LYS A 161 6.62 -12.01 9.82
CA LYS A 161 7.49 -12.98 10.50
C LYS A 161 6.71 -14.21 10.97
N SER A 162 5.51 -13.99 11.52
CA SER A 162 4.59 -15.05 11.91
C SER A 162 4.09 -15.84 10.70
N PHE A 163 3.87 -15.17 9.56
CA PHE A 163 3.56 -15.78 8.26
C PHE A 163 4.61 -16.81 7.82
N ASN A 164 5.88 -16.63 8.19
CA ASN A 164 6.94 -17.61 7.95
C ASN A 164 6.96 -18.76 8.97
N LEU A 165 6.40 -18.59 10.18
CA LEU A 165 6.51 -19.52 11.30
C LEU A 165 5.21 -20.30 11.60
N PHE A 166 4.06 -19.73 11.27
CA PHE A 166 2.73 -20.26 11.55
C PHE A 166 2.09 -20.73 10.24
N TYR A 167 1.63 -21.98 10.28
CA TYR A 167 0.61 -22.60 9.42
C TYR A 167 1.02 -23.68 8.42
N ALA A 168 1.07 -24.89 9.00
CA ALA A 168 0.69 -26.19 8.45
C ALA A 168 -0.81 -26.54 8.67
N ARG A 169 -1.70 -25.56 8.91
CA ARG A 169 -3.12 -25.82 9.25
C ARG A 169 -4.08 -24.78 8.66
N ASP A 170 -4.43 -24.98 7.40
CA ASP A 170 -5.65 -24.46 6.78
C ASP A 170 -5.66 -22.94 6.49
N PHE A 171 -5.82 -22.62 5.21
CA PHE A 171 -5.63 -21.31 4.56
C PHE A 171 -4.19 -20.77 4.66
N ILE A 172 -3.37 -21.12 3.66
CA ILE A 172 -1.91 -20.97 3.76
C ILE A 172 -1.36 -20.28 2.52
N PHE A 173 -0.58 -19.24 2.78
CA PHE A 173 -0.18 -18.19 1.89
C PHE A 173 1.29 -17.84 2.23
N LEU A 174 2.28 -17.98 1.33
CA LEU A 174 3.61 -17.39 1.53
C LEU A 174 4.50 -17.30 0.28
N ALA A 175 4.95 -16.08 -0.07
CA ALA A 175 6.30 -15.68 -0.51
C ALA A 175 6.21 -14.29 -1.19
N LEU A 176 6.85 -13.28 -0.62
CA LEU A 176 7.11 -11.98 -1.26
C LEU A 176 8.55 -12.00 -1.74
N SER A 177 8.78 -12.12 -3.05
CA SER A 177 10.08 -11.73 -3.60
C SER A 177 10.00 -10.24 -3.92
N VAL A 178 10.42 -9.40 -2.96
CA VAL A 178 10.64 -7.98 -3.25
C VAL A 178 11.92 -7.92 -4.10
N CYS A 179 11.77 -7.95 -5.43
CA CYS A 179 12.81 -7.40 -6.28
C CYS A 179 12.89 -5.92 -5.92
N ARG A 180 13.96 -5.54 -5.19
CA ARG A 180 14.33 -4.14 -5.00
C ARG A 180 14.55 -3.58 -6.40
N LEU A 181 13.50 -2.95 -6.93
CA LEU A 181 13.45 -2.34 -8.24
C LEU A 181 14.73 -1.54 -8.44
N LYS A 182 15.45 -1.86 -9.51
CA LYS A 182 16.35 -0.88 -10.12
C LYS A 182 15.50 0.38 -10.29
N LEU A 183 15.96 1.47 -9.69
CA LEU A 183 15.56 2.83 -10.02
C LEU A 183 15.77 3.00 -11.53
N ASN A 184 14.74 2.69 -12.30
CA ASN A 184 14.55 3.16 -13.66
C ASN A 184 13.11 3.64 -13.73
N GLN A 185 12.92 4.76 -14.42
CA GLN A 185 11.81 5.71 -14.30
C GLN A 185 10.41 5.22 -14.71
N GLN A 186 10.08 3.94 -14.54
CA GLN A 186 8.74 3.40 -14.80
C GLN A 186 8.33 2.49 -13.62
N GLY A 187 7.38 2.99 -12.81
CA GLY A 187 6.92 2.40 -11.56
C GLY A 187 6.06 1.14 -11.71
N MET A 188 6.62 0.08 -12.28
CA MET A 188 5.98 -1.24 -12.40
C MET A 188 6.36 -2.12 -11.22
N ALA A 189 5.38 -2.64 -10.48
CA ALA A 189 5.59 -3.57 -9.38
C ALA A 189 4.98 -4.94 -9.69
N LEU A 190 5.82 -5.97 -9.66
CA LEU A 190 5.43 -7.35 -9.98
C LEU A 190 5.63 -8.25 -8.76
N PHE A 191 4.58 -9.00 -8.39
CA PHE A 191 4.59 -9.88 -7.23
C PHE A 191 4.08 -11.28 -7.60
N THR A 192 4.68 -12.31 -7.00
CA THR A 192 4.16 -13.69 -7.07
C THR A 192 4.12 -14.31 -5.71
N TRP A 193 2.96 -14.89 -5.39
CA TRP A 193 2.66 -15.54 -4.13
C TRP A 193 2.47 -17.03 -4.29
N LYS A 194 2.95 -17.85 -3.35
CA LYS A 194 2.86 -19.31 -3.36
C LYS A 194 1.96 -19.86 -2.25
N ARG A 195 1.20 -20.92 -2.55
CA ARG A 195 0.43 -21.76 -1.60
C ARG A 195 1.08 -23.14 -1.55
N MET A 196 1.68 -23.50 -0.42
CA MET A 196 2.19 -24.85 -0.19
C MET A 196 1.07 -25.79 0.28
N SER A 197 0.85 -26.89 -0.45
CA SER A 197 0.05 -28.05 -0.06
C SER A 197 0.88 -29.03 0.78
N LYS A 198 0.23 -29.77 1.67
CA LYS A 198 0.87 -30.73 2.60
C LYS A 198 1.56 -31.85 1.83
N LYS A 199 2.77 -32.25 2.28
CA LYS A 199 3.21 -33.64 2.07
C LYS A 199 2.33 -34.55 2.94
N PRO A 200 1.79 -35.67 2.41
CA PRO A 200 1.21 -36.68 3.28
C PRO A 200 2.33 -37.21 4.20
N HIS A 201 2.10 -37.17 5.49
CA HIS A 201 2.93 -37.90 6.45
C HIS A 201 2.75 -39.39 6.13
N LEU A 202 3.78 -40.02 5.54
CA LEU A 202 3.91 -41.47 5.63
C LEU A 202 4.08 -41.81 7.12
N LYS A 203 3.21 -42.68 7.61
CA LYS A 203 3.39 -43.40 8.87
C LYS A 203 4.52 -44.42 8.71
#